data_AF-A0AAW2YZB7-F1
#
_entry.id   AF-A0AAW2YZB7-F1
#
_cell.length_a   1.000
_cell.length_b   1.000
_cell.length_c   1.000
_cell.angle_alpha   90.00
_cell.angle_beta   90.00
_cell.angle_gamma   90.00
#
_symmetry.space_group_name_H-M   'P 1'
#
loop_
_entity.id
_entity.type
_entity.pdbx_description
1 polymer ?
#
loop_
_entity_poly.entity_id
_entity_poly.type
_entity_poly.pdbx_seq_one_letter_code
_entity_poly.pdbx_strand_id
1 'polypeptide(L)'
;MVFAYLSSSNGVLSVSPQGEVKNSPNRDAWELVNVHFLQNGKVALKTAHGQYLSDQQGRIAVAPNVNDWEQWTLEDKGNGKAALKSWRGQYLSLDNGKCNTTGHCDAWETFNLEFKKIYLKGHHGHHVTSDPNGTVQGTPNRNDWEQYTPVLSQGKVALRDHHGKFLSASNNGTFTTTANLNEWERFQPIQKGDKVAFRTHHGQQICQQPQGHLLGSPNMDAWELFSVSH
;
A
#
# COMPACT_ATOMS: atom_id res chain seq x y z
N MET A 1 -4.85 1.02 -2.83
CA MET A 1 -3.48 0.98 -3.37
C MET A 1 -2.62 1.96 -2.59
N VAL A 2 -1.31 1.72 -2.53
CA VAL A 2 -0.28 2.66 -2.05
C VAL A 2 0.97 2.51 -2.94
N PHE A 3 1.92 3.42 -2.85
CA PHE A 3 3.10 3.44 -3.73
C PHE A 3 4.35 3.10 -2.94
N ALA A 4 5.18 2.19 -3.45
CA ALA A 4 6.41 1.78 -2.78
C ALA A 4 7.52 1.43 -3.77
N TYR A 5 8.76 1.60 -3.34
CA TYR A 5 9.89 0.87 -3.90
C TYR A 5 10.07 -0.44 -3.13
N LEU A 6 10.32 -1.54 -3.83
CA LEU A 6 10.64 -2.84 -3.23
C LEU A 6 12.16 -3.01 -3.28
N SER A 7 12.85 -2.69 -2.19
CA SER A 7 14.30 -2.77 -2.13
C SER A 7 14.78 -4.04 -1.42
N SER A 8 15.76 -4.69 -2.03
CA SER A 8 16.57 -5.77 -1.46
C SER A 8 17.98 -5.23 -1.14
N SER A 9 18.87 -6.10 -0.65
CA SER A 9 20.25 -5.72 -0.29
C SER A 9 21.03 -5.00 -1.40
N ASN A 10 20.80 -5.34 -2.67
CA ASN A 10 21.59 -4.81 -3.79
C ASN A 10 20.81 -3.98 -4.82
N GLY A 11 19.56 -3.60 -4.51
CA GLY A 11 18.81 -2.67 -5.36
C GLY A 11 17.30 -2.82 -5.26
N VAL A 12 16.60 -2.21 -6.20
CA VAL A 12 15.15 -2.05 -6.22
C VAL A 12 14.55 -2.80 -7.41
N LEU A 13 13.37 -3.39 -7.23
CA LEU A 13 12.57 -3.95 -8.31
C LEU A 13 12.33 -2.87 -9.38
N SER A 14 12.67 -3.14 -10.63
CA SER A 14 12.46 -2.25 -11.78
C SER A 14 11.79 -3.02 -12.90
N VAL A 15 10.86 -2.35 -13.59
CA VAL A 15 10.22 -2.91 -14.79
C VAL A 15 10.36 -1.92 -15.94
N SER A 16 10.95 -2.36 -17.05
CA SER A 16 11.10 -1.53 -18.24
C SER A 16 9.79 -1.38 -19.03
N PRO A 17 9.70 -0.42 -19.97
CA PRO A 17 8.53 -0.28 -20.85
C PRO A 17 8.24 -1.53 -21.70
N GLN A 18 9.26 -2.36 -21.95
CA GLN A 18 9.13 -3.63 -22.68
C GLN A 18 8.73 -4.80 -21.77
N GLY A 19 8.51 -4.56 -20.47
CA GLY A 19 8.12 -5.56 -19.49
C GLY A 19 9.29 -6.38 -18.93
N GLU A 20 10.52 -5.93 -19.12
CA GLU A 20 11.69 -6.58 -18.53
C GLU A 20 11.77 -6.26 -17.04
N VAL A 21 11.77 -7.30 -16.21
CA VAL A 21 11.88 -7.17 -14.75
C VAL A 21 13.33 -7.38 -14.33
N LYS A 22 13.90 -6.40 -13.63
CA LYS A 22 15.31 -6.42 -13.21
C LYS A 22 15.52 -5.76 -11.86
N ASN A 23 16.72 -5.90 -11.33
CA ASN A 23 17.21 -5.09 -10.22
C ASN A 23 17.81 -3.77 -10.76
N SER A 24 17.54 -2.67 -10.08
CA SER A 24 18.02 -1.33 -10.44
C SER A 24 18.55 -0.59 -9.20
N PRO A 25 19.63 0.20 -9.31
CA PRO A 25 20.07 1.07 -8.22
C PRO A 25 19.19 2.33 -8.07
N ASN A 26 18.35 2.63 -9.06
CA ASN A 26 17.58 3.87 -9.15
C ASN A 26 16.29 3.79 -8.33
N ARG A 27 15.66 4.95 -8.13
CA ARG A 27 14.37 5.12 -7.45
C ARG A 27 13.49 6.07 -8.26
N ASP A 28 13.28 5.72 -9.53
CA ASP A 28 12.55 6.55 -10.47
C ASP A 28 11.18 5.93 -10.77
N ALA A 29 10.53 6.41 -11.83
CA ALA A 29 9.21 5.95 -12.21
C ALA A 29 9.17 4.43 -12.45
N TRP A 30 10.22 3.83 -13.01
CA TRP A 30 10.23 2.40 -13.39
C TRP A 30 10.37 1.46 -12.20
N GLU A 31 10.92 1.97 -11.09
CA GLU A 31 11.08 1.22 -9.84
C GLU A 31 9.89 1.38 -8.88
N LEU A 32 9.02 2.35 -9.16
CA LEU A 32 7.85 2.58 -8.34
C LEU A 32 6.72 1.62 -8.71
N VAL A 33 6.20 0.91 -7.72
CA VAL A 33 5.03 0.05 -7.90
C VAL A 33 3.84 0.52 -7.06
N ASN A 34 2.65 0.33 -7.60
CA ASN A 34 1.41 0.47 -6.84
C ASN A 34 1.10 -0.89 -6.20
N VAL A 35 1.16 -0.94 -4.87
CA VAL A 35 0.77 -2.11 -4.08
C VAL A 35 -0.74 -2.12 -3.93
N HIS A 36 -1.40 -3.03 -4.65
CA HIS A 36 -2.83 -3.29 -4.56
C HIS A 36 -3.06 -4.36 -3.50
N PHE A 37 -3.54 -3.97 -2.31
CA PHE A 37 -3.96 -4.93 -1.30
C PHE A 37 -5.25 -5.62 -1.73
N LEU A 38 -5.22 -6.94 -1.74
CA LEU A 38 -6.30 -7.83 -2.09
C LEU A 38 -6.86 -8.49 -0.82
N GLN A 39 -7.84 -9.37 -1.00
CA GLN A 39 -8.38 -10.17 0.11
C GLN A 39 -7.36 -11.21 0.58
N ASN A 40 -7.56 -11.73 1.79
CA ASN A 40 -6.79 -12.85 2.37
C ASN A 40 -5.27 -12.61 2.43
N GLY A 41 -4.85 -11.38 2.70
CA GLY A 41 -3.42 -11.04 2.86
C GLY A 41 -2.61 -11.09 1.56
N LYS A 42 -3.28 -11.10 0.40
CA LYS A 42 -2.63 -11.05 -0.90
C LYS A 42 -2.43 -9.61 -1.38
N VAL A 43 -1.47 -9.42 -2.26
CA VAL A 43 -1.23 -8.17 -2.99
C VAL A 43 -1.03 -8.46 -4.48
N ALA A 44 -1.32 -7.46 -5.31
CA ALA A 44 -0.81 -7.37 -6.67
C ALA A 44 0.08 -6.14 -6.79
N LEU A 45 1.16 -6.25 -7.55
CA LEU A 45 2.13 -5.17 -7.75
C LEU A 45 1.96 -4.60 -9.15
N LYS A 46 1.30 -3.44 -9.26
CA LYS A 46 1.14 -2.75 -10.54
C LYS A 46 2.36 -1.89 -10.82
N THR A 47 3.00 -2.13 -11.95
CA THR A 47 4.15 -1.38 -12.43
C THR A 47 3.75 -0.02 -12.99
N ALA A 48 4.71 0.88 -13.18
CA ALA A 48 4.49 2.16 -13.84
C ALA A 48 3.94 2.06 -15.27
N HIS A 49 4.09 0.89 -15.90
CA HIS A 49 3.57 0.61 -17.25
C HIS A 49 2.16 0.01 -17.23
N GLY A 50 1.49 0.00 -16.08
CA GLY A 50 0.09 -0.40 -15.94
C GLY A 50 -0.14 -1.91 -15.88
N GLN A 51 0.91 -2.72 -16.02
CA GLN A 51 0.88 -4.17 -15.92
C GLN A 51 1.26 -4.65 -14.52
N TYR A 52 0.89 -5.87 -14.15
CA TYR A 52 1.13 -6.47 -12.84
C TYR A 52 2.25 -7.49 -12.87
N LEU A 53 3.07 -7.52 -11.82
CA LEU A 53 4.14 -8.51 -11.65
C LEU A 53 3.55 -9.93 -11.53
N SER A 54 4.05 -10.86 -12.34
CA SER A 54 3.51 -12.21 -12.52
C SER A 54 4.59 -13.29 -12.34
N ASP A 55 4.28 -14.35 -11.59
CA ASP A 55 5.09 -15.58 -11.54
C ASP A 55 4.61 -16.60 -12.61
N GLN A 56 5.25 -16.56 -13.78
CA GLN A 56 5.00 -17.48 -14.88
C GLN A 56 5.85 -18.75 -14.72
N GLN A 57 5.57 -19.52 -13.67
CA GLN A 57 6.24 -20.79 -13.36
C GLN A 57 7.76 -20.64 -13.11
N GLY A 58 8.17 -19.64 -12.34
CA GLY A 58 9.56 -19.37 -11.97
C GLY A 58 10.17 -18.21 -12.73
N ARG A 59 9.60 -17.89 -13.89
CA ARG A 59 9.95 -16.70 -14.67
C ARG A 59 9.10 -15.52 -14.22
N ILE A 60 9.76 -14.48 -13.72
CA ILE A 60 9.08 -13.22 -13.41
C ILE A 60 8.88 -12.43 -14.70
N ALA A 61 7.64 -11.99 -14.91
CA ALA A 61 7.22 -11.18 -16.05
C ALA A 61 6.11 -10.22 -15.61
N VAL A 62 5.47 -9.56 -16.57
CA VAL A 62 4.31 -8.70 -16.34
C VAL A 62 3.11 -9.13 -17.17
N ALA A 63 1.92 -8.94 -16.61
CA ALA A 63 0.64 -9.30 -17.23
C ALA A 63 -0.41 -8.19 -17.03
N PRO A 64 -1.39 -8.02 -17.93
CA PRO A 64 -2.36 -6.92 -17.86
C PRO A 64 -3.43 -7.09 -16.76
N ASN A 65 -3.69 -8.32 -16.33
CA ASN A 65 -4.81 -8.64 -15.43
C ASN A 65 -4.30 -9.29 -14.15
N VAL A 66 -5.04 -9.12 -13.05
CA VAL A 66 -4.73 -9.78 -11.77
C VAL A 66 -5.48 -11.12 -11.71
N ASN A 67 -4.85 -12.18 -12.18
CA ASN A 67 -5.31 -13.57 -12.00
C ASN A 67 -4.47 -14.24 -10.92
N ASP A 68 -4.42 -15.57 -10.87
CA ASP A 68 -3.70 -16.29 -9.82
C ASP A 68 -2.18 -16.05 -9.84
N TRP A 69 -1.59 -15.76 -11.01
CA TRP A 69 -0.14 -15.62 -11.16
C TRP A 69 0.39 -14.25 -10.75
N GLU A 70 -0.47 -13.22 -10.77
CA GLU A 70 -0.16 -11.85 -10.37
C GLU A 70 -0.48 -11.56 -8.90
N GLN A 71 -1.01 -12.57 -8.20
CA GLN A 71 -1.34 -12.51 -6.80
C GLN A 71 -0.19 -13.07 -5.96
N TRP A 72 0.30 -12.24 -5.04
CA TRP A 72 1.38 -12.56 -4.13
C TRP A 72 0.86 -12.58 -2.70
N THR A 73 1.13 -13.63 -1.93
CA THR A 73 0.89 -13.59 -0.48
C THR A 73 1.93 -12.68 0.14
N LEU A 74 1.48 -11.63 0.83
CA LEU A 74 2.35 -10.68 1.51
C LEU A 74 2.63 -11.17 2.94
N GLU A 75 3.84 -11.65 3.18
CA GLU A 75 4.27 -12.07 4.52
C GLU A 75 5.02 -10.92 5.19
N ASP A 76 4.37 -10.26 6.15
CA ASP A 76 5.01 -9.23 6.97
C ASP A 76 6.13 -9.85 7.83
N LYS A 77 7.36 -9.37 7.64
CA LYS A 77 8.57 -9.82 8.37
C LYS A 77 8.92 -8.85 9.51
N GLY A 78 8.09 -7.85 9.77
CA GLY A 78 8.31 -6.80 10.74
C GLY A 78 9.31 -5.75 10.26
N ASN A 79 9.42 -4.65 11.01
CA ASN A 79 10.40 -3.58 10.75
C ASN A 79 10.34 -3.00 9.32
N GLY A 80 9.13 -2.93 8.73
CA GLY A 80 8.93 -2.44 7.37
C GLY A 80 9.38 -3.41 6.26
N LYS A 81 9.71 -4.65 6.62
CA LYS A 81 10.10 -5.71 5.68
C LYS A 81 8.95 -6.66 5.39
N ALA A 82 8.94 -7.19 4.17
CA ALA A 82 8.00 -8.23 3.78
C ALA A 82 8.62 -9.19 2.76
N ALA A 83 8.07 -10.40 2.69
CA ALA A 83 8.34 -11.34 1.60
C ALA A 83 7.08 -11.51 0.74
N LEU A 84 7.28 -11.80 -0.55
CA LEU A 84 6.21 -11.98 -1.53
C LEU A 84 6.21 -13.41 -2.02
N LYS A 85 5.22 -14.20 -1.61
CA LYS A 85 5.12 -15.62 -1.96
C LYS A 85 4.14 -15.83 -3.12
N SER A 86 4.60 -16.48 -4.16
CA SER A 86 3.81 -16.79 -5.36
C SER A 86 2.80 -17.90 -5.11
N TRP A 87 1.90 -18.10 -6.08
CA TRP A 87 0.91 -19.19 -6.08
C TRP A 87 1.53 -20.60 -6.01
N ARG A 88 2.81 -20.76 -6.35
CA ARG A 88 3.57 -22.03 -6.24
C ARG A 88 4.24 -22.20 -4.88
N GLY A 89 4.03 -21.26 -3.95
CA GLY A 89 4.68 -21.26 -2.65
C GLY A 89 6.17 -20.88 -2.69
N GLN A 90 6.64 -20.29 -3.80
CA GLN A 90 8.01 -19.80 -3.97
C GLN A 90 8.07 -18.29 -3.68
N TYR A 91 9.19 -17.76 -3.21
CA TYR A 91 9.33 -16.35 -2.86
C TYR A 91 9.98 -15.56 -3.98
N LEU A 92 9.47 -14.36 -4.25
CA LEU A 92 10.10 -13.41 -5.18
C LEU A 92 11.52 -13.09 -4.67
N SER A 93 12.50 -13.18 -5.57
CA SER A 93 13.90 -12.90 -5.27
C SER A 93 14.45 -11.83 -6.21
N LEU A 94 15.31 -10.97 -5.68
CA LEU A 94 16.09 -9.99 -6.43
C LEU A 94 17.60 -10.19 -6.23
N ASP A 95 18.09 -11.37 -6.59
CA ASP A 95 19.52 -11.71 -6.45
C ASP A 95 20.33 -11.33 -7.70
N ASN A 96 21.43 -10.57 -7.50
CA ASN A 96 22.47 -10.31 -8.50
C ASN A 96 21.98 -9.94 -9.91
N GLY A 97 20.98 -9.05 -9.99
CA GLY A 97 20.44 -8.58 -11.27
C GLY A 97 19.36 -9.48 -11.88
N LYS A 98 19.10 -10.65 -11.30
CA LYS A 98 18.02 -11.55 -11.71
C LYS A 98 16.78 -11.33 -10.85
N CYS A 99 15.63 -11.43 -11.48
CA CYS A 99 14.35 -11.49 -10.80
C CYS A 99 13.69 -12.84 -11.12
N ASN A 100 13.57 -13.69 -10.10
CA ASN A 100 13.02 -15.04 -10.19
C ASN A 100 12.22 -15.34 -8.92
N THR A 101 11.79 -16.59 -8.77
CA THR A 101 11.30 -17.09 -7.48
C THR A 101 12.16 -18.25 -6.98
N THR A 102 12.27 -18.38 -5.66
CA THR A 102 13.08 -19.41 -4.99
C THR A 102 12.28 -20.11 -3.88
N GLY A 103 12.75 -21.28 -3.44
CA GLY A 103 12.09 -22.05 -2.39
C GLY A 103 12.42 -21.60 -0.97
N HIS A 104 13.31 -20.61 -0.83
CA HIS A 104 13.81 -20.10 0.44
C HIS A 104 13.29 -18.67 0.66
N CYS A 105 13.32 -18.21 1.91
CA CYS A 105 12.88 -16.85 2.27
C CYS A 105 13.98 -16.20 3.11
N ASP A 106 15.11 -15.90 2.46
CA ASP A 106 16.28 -15.32 3.11
C ASP A 106 16.37 -13.82 2.80
N ALA A 107 17.58 -13.25 2.85
CA ALA A 107 17.80 -11.82 2.67
C ALA A 107 17.40 -11.30 1.28
N TRP A 108 17.50 -12.12 0.24
CA TRP A 108 17.22 -11.73 -1.15
C TRP A 108 15.73 -11.81 -1.52
N GLU A 109 14.98 -12.60 -0.75
CA GLU A 109 13.53 -12.75 -0.86
C GLU A 109 12.75 -11.86 0.12
N THR A 110 13.47 -11.08 0.91
CA THR A 110 12.93 -10.12 1.87
C THR A 110 13.18 -8.70 1.37
N PHE A 111 12.10 -7.92 1.24
CA PHE A 111 12.14 -6.57 0.71
C PHE A 111 11.83 -5.55 1.80
N ASN A 112 12.51 -4.41 1.80
CA ASN A 112 12.01 -3.21 2.47
C ASN A 112 10.96 -2.57 1.56
N LEU A 113 9.77 -2.31 2.11
CA LEU A 113 8.72 -1.57 1.41
C LEU A 113 8.91 -0.08 1.71
N GLU A 114 9.64 0.60 0.83
CA GLU A 114 9.90 2.04 0.93
C GLU A 114 8.67 2.81 0.41
N PHE A 115 7.65 2.95 1.26
CA PHE A 115 6.41 3.63 0.89
C PHE A 115 6.63 5.14 0.63
N LYS A 116 6.02 5.65 -0.44
CA LYS A 116 5.92 7.09 -0.68
C LYS A 116 4.90 7.70 0.28
N LYS A 117 5.11 8.98 0.62
CA LYS A 117 4.05 9.80 1.20
C LYS A 117 2.91 9.91 0.21
N ILE A 118 1.67 9.83 0.69
CA ILE A 118 0.47 9.84 -0.12
C ILE A 118 -0.52 10.91 0.35
N TYR A 119 -1.33 11.39 -0.58
CA TYR A 119 -2.53 12.17 -0.31
C TYR A 119 -3.76 11.28 -0.49
N LEU A 120 -4.72 11.40 0.42
CA LEU A 120 -6.00 10.72 0.38
C LEU A 120 -7.11 11.72 0.03
N LYS A 121 -7.52 11.77 -1.24
CA LYS A 121 -8.58 12.67 -1.70
C LYS A 121 -9.93 11.95 -1.70
N GLY A 122 -10.88 12.40 -0.88
CA GLY A 122 -12.23 11.85 -0.88
C GLY A 122 -13.11 12.41 -1.99
N HIS A 123 -14.36 11.94 -2.05
CA HIS A 123 -15.31 12.27 -3.12
C HIS A 123 -15.57 13.77 -3.30
N HIS A 124 -15.58 14.52 -2.20
CA HIS A 124 -15.89 15.95 -2.19
C HIS A 124 -14.70 16.85 -2.51
N GLY A 125 -13.58 16.26 -2.96
CA GLY A 125 -12.41 17.01 -3.37
C GLY A 125 -11.46 17.37 -2.23
N HIS A 126 -11.78 16.98 -1.00
CA HIS A 126 -10.95 17.25 0.17
C HIS A 126 -9.90 16.16 0.38
N HIS A 127 -8.67 16.57 0.68
CA HIS A 127 -7.61 15.69 1.15
C HIS A 127 -7.69 15.53 2.67
N VAL A 128 -7.48 14.31 3.16
CA VAL A 128 -7.43 14.04 4.61
C VAL A 128 -6.19 14.73 5.20
N THR A 129 -6.38 15.44 6.31
CA THR A 129 -5.35 16.16 7.06
C THR A 129 -5.46 15.83 8.54
N SER A 130 -4.40 16.06 9.29
CA SER A 130 -4.42 15.98 10.75
C SER A 130 -3.53 17.03 11.40
N ASP A 131 -4.04 17.65 12.45
CA ASP A 131 -3.32 18.66 13.20
C ASP A 131 -2.41 18.05 14.30
N PRO A 132 -1.52 18.82 14.93
CA PRO A 132 -0.67 18.33 16.03
C PRO A 132 -1.45 17.80 17.24
N ASN A 133 -2.70 18.25 17.45
CA ASN A 133 -3.56 17.81 18.55
C ASN A 133 -4.25 16.47 18.26
N GLY A 134 -4.13 15.96 17.04
CA GLY A 134 -4.73 14.71 16.61
C GLY A 134 -6.14 14.85 16.05
N THR A 135 -6.59 16.08 15.75
CA THR A 135 -7.84 16.33 15.04
C THR A 135 -7.67 15.90 13.58
N VAL A 136 -8.61 15.11 13.07
CA VAL A 136 -8.60 14.63 11.68
C VAL A 136 -9.79 15.20 10.92
N GLN A 137 -9.54 15.75 9.74
CA GLN A 137 -10.57 16.34 8.87
C GLN A 137 -10.13 16.34 7.40
N GLY A 138 -10.97 16.88 6.52
CA GLY A 138 -10.71 17.04 5.10
C GLY A 138 -10.55 18.51 4.76
N THR A 139 -9.55 18.86 3.96
CA THR A 139 -9.32 20.23 3.47
C THR A 139 -9.13 20.23 1.95
N PRO A 140 -9.39 21.34 1.24
CA PRO A 140 -9.07 21.43 -0.19
C PRO A 140 -7.56 21.51 -0.47
N ASN A 141 -6.73 21.63 0.57
CA ASN A 141 -5.29 21.83 0.47
C ASN A 141 -4.59 20.54 0.02
N ARG A 142 -3.35 20.68 -0.47
CA ARG A 142 -2.49 19.55 -0.85
C ARG A 142 -1.06 19.87 -0.42
N ASN A 143 -0.87 19.99 0.91
CA ASN A 143 0.37 20.41 1.53
C ASN A 143 0.92 19.30 2.42
N ASP A 144 1.99 19.57 3.16
CA ASP A 144 2.69 18.57 3.97
C ASP A 144 1.80 17.93 5.06
N TRP A 145 0.78 18.62 5.58
CA TRP A 145 -0.13 18.09 6.59
C TRP A 145 -1.18 17.13 6.02
N GLU A 146 -1.47 17.24 4.72
CA GLU A 146 -2.37 16.32 4.00
C GLU A 146 -1.65 15.05 3.52
N GLN A 147 -0.36 14.90 3.85
CA GLN A 147 0.43 13.73 3.50
C GLN A 147 0.46 12.71 4.64
N TYR A 148 0.25 11.45 4.26
CA TYR A 148 0.44 10.30 5.13
C TYR A 148 1.53 9.39 4.59
N THR A 149 2.37 8.83 5.46
CA THR A 149 3.30 7.76 5.12
C THR A 149 2.66 6.41 5.47
N PRO A 150 2.34 5.56 4.49
CA PRO A 150 1.89 4.20 4.76
C PRO A 150 2.97 3.41 5.50
N VAL A 151 2.56 2.58 6.46
CA VAL A 151 3.44 1.67 7.20
C VAL A 151 2.79 0.30 7.22
N LEU A 152 3.50 -0.74 6.76
CA LEU A 152 3.03 -2.11 6.85
C LEU A 152 3.07 -2.58 8.32
N SER A 153 1.97 -3.16 8.80
CA SER A 153 1.88 -3.73 10.13
C SER A 153 0.86 -4.86 10.18
N GLN A 154 1.32 -6.07 10.48
CA GLN A 154 0.54 -7.31 10.55
C GLN A 154 -0.34 -7.53 9.31
N GLY A 155 0.25 -7.37 8.11
CA GLY A 155 -0.43 -7.54 6.83
C GLY A 155 -1.47 -6.45 6.49
N LYS A 156 -1.58 -5.41 7.32
CA LYS A 156 -2.43 -4.23 7.12
C LYS A 156 -1.59 -2.97 6.95
N VAL A 157 -2.24 -1.85 6.67
CA VAL A 157 -1.57 -0.56 6.52
C VAL A 157 -1.99 0.38 7.64
N ALA A 158 -1.00 0.98 8.31
CA ALA A 158 -1.20 2.17 9.11
C ALA A 158 -0.82 3.41 8.33
N LEU A 159 -1.45 4.54 8.65
CA LEU A 159 -1.27 5.82 7.97
C LEU A 159 -0.63 6.79 8.95
N ARG A 160 0.69 7.01 8.83
CA ARG A 160 1.44 7.93 9.69
C ARG A 160 1.37 9.36 9.15
N ASP A 161 0.87 10.29 9.94
CA ASP A 161 0.77 11.71 9.60
C ASP A 161 2.11 12.44 9.61
N HIS A 162 2.06 13.73 9.26
CA HIS A 162 3.19 14.65 9.27
C HIS A 162 3.85 14.82 10.66
N HIS A 163 3.10 14.57 11.74
CA HIS A 163 3.53 14.73 13.13
C HIS A 163 4.06 13.42 13.73
N GLY A 164 4.16 12.36 12.92
CA GLY A 164 4.65 11.04 13.36
C GLY A 164 3.61 10.21 14.11
N LYS A 165 2.35 10.65 14.17
CA LYS A 165 1.23 9.91 14.75
C LYS A 165 0.52 9.10 13.67
N PHE A 166 -0.24 8.09 14.06
CA PHE A 166 -1.00 7.24 13.16
C PHE A 166 -2.49 7.59 13.21
N LEU A 167 -3.13 7.61 12.05
CA LEU A 167 -4.59 7.68 11.95
C LEU A 167 -5.20 6.50 12.72
N SER A 168 -6.16 6.80 13.60
CA SER A 168 -6.82 5.84 14.48
C SER A 168 -8.32 5.91 14.28
N ALA A 169 -8.97 4.75 14.17
CA ALA A 169 -10.42 4.64 14.13
C ALA A 169 -10.95 4.13 15.46
N SER A 170 -11.67 5.00 16.18
CA SER A 170 -12.33 4.62 17.43
C SER A 170 -13.56 3.73 17.18
N ASN A 171 -13.97 2.99 18.20
CA ASN A 171 -15.13 2.08 18.14
C ASN A 171 -16.48 2.78 17.91
N ASN A 172 -16.57 4.07 18.21
CA ASN A 172 -17.72 4.93 17.95
C ASN A 172 -17.72 5.52 16.52
N GLY A 173 -16.76 5.14 15.67
CA GLY A 173 -16.66 5.59 14.29
C GLY A 173 -15.99 6.96 14.11
N THR A 174 -15.40 7.56 15.15
CA THR A 174 -14.62 8.79 15.01
C THR A 174 -13.15 8.50 14.69
N PHE A 175 -12.47 9.52 14.14
CA PHE A 175 -11.06 9.43 13.76
C PHE A 175 -10.22 10.48 14.47
N THR A 176 -9.05 10.06 14.95
CA THR A 176 -8.02 10.92 15.55
C THR A 176 -6.63 10.45 15.10
N THR A 177 -5.55 11.11 15.53
CA THR A 177 -4.19 10.54 15.42
C THR A 177 -3.55 10.27 16.77
N THR A 178 -2.78 9.18 16.87
CA THR A 178 -2.14 8.72 18.11
C THR A 178 -0.71 8.23 17.85
N ALA A 179 0.17 8.26 18.86
CA ALA A 179 1.54 7.76 18.72
C ALA A 179 1.61 6.22 18.70
N ASN A 180 0.54 5.53 19.11
CA ASN A 180 0.51 4.08 19.21
C ASN A 180 0.19 3.42 17.87
N LEU A 181 0.82 2.30 17.57
CA LEU A 181 0.52 1.46 16.41
C LEU A 181 -0.12 0.15 16.88
N ASN A 182 -1.39 0.22 17.23
CA ASN A 182 -2.17 -0.92 17.72
C ASN A 182 -3.18 -1.33 16.64
N GLU A 183 -4.22 -2.06 17.02
CA GLU A 183 -5.17 -2.63 16.06
C GLU A 183 -6.05 -1.56 15.41
N TRP A 184 -6.32 -0.44 16.09
CA TRP A 184 -7.21 0.63 15.64
C TRP A 184 -6.57 1.51 14.55
N GLU A 185 -5.24 1.52 14.49
CA GLU A 185 -4.46 2.24 13.49
C GLU A 185 -4.16 1.37 12.25
N ARG A 186 -4.59 0.12 12.25
CA ARG A 186 -4.36 -0.84 11.17
C ARG A 186 -5.59 -0.97 10.29
N PHE A 187 -5.51 -0.39 9.10
CA PHE A 187 -6.56 -0.42 8.10
C PHE A 187 -6.29 -1.51 7.06
N GLN A 188 -7.35 -2.19 6.63
CA GLN A 188 -7.32 -3.07 5.46
C GLN A 188 -7.69 -2.24 4.22
N PRO A 189 -6.75 -1.95 3.30
CA PRO A 189 -7.11 -1.30 2.05
C PRO A 189 -7.88 -2.27 1.16
N ILE A 190 -8.94 -1.77 0.51
CA ILE A 190 -9.79 -2.53 -0.40
C ILE A 190 -9.85 -1.78 -1.73
N GLN A 191 -9.23 -2.34 -2.77
CA GLN A 191 -9.19 -1.71 -4.07
C GLN A 191 -10.55 -1.80 -4.79
N LYS A 192 -11.00 -0.68 -5.38
CA LYS A 192 -12.20 -0.59 -6.23
C LYS A 192 -11.87 0.28 -7.44
N GLY A 193 -11.55 -0.36 -8.56
CA GLY A 193 -11.08 0.35 -9.75
C GLY A 193 -9.75 1.08 -9.48
N ASP A 194 -9.74 2.38 -9.72
CA ASP A 194 -8.63 3.30 -9.44
C ASP A 194 -8.65 3.89 -8.02
N LYS A 195 -9.71 3.64 -7.25
CA LYS A 195 -9.89 4.12 -5.88
C LYS A 195 -9.70 3.03 -4.84
N VAL A 196 -9.60 3.43 -3.57
CA VAL A 196 -9.46 2.54 -2.44
C VAL A 196 -10.38 2.94 -1.29
N ALA A 197 -10.97 1.97 -0.63
CA ALA A 197 -11.58 2.12 0.69
C ALA A 197 -10.61 1.59 1.76
N PHE A 198 -10.64 2.19 2.95
CA PHE A 198 -9.84 1.74 4.09
C PHE A 198 -10.76 1.19 5.18
N ARG A 199 -10.78 -0.14 5.34
CA ARG A 199 -11.58 -0.79 6.36
C ARG A 199 -10.88 -0.76 7.71
N THR A 200 -11.54 -0.21 8.71
CA THR A 200 -11.09 -0.11 10.10
C THR A 200 -11.12 -1.48 10.78
N HIS A 201 -10.49 -1.58 11.96
CA HIS A 201 -10.59 -2.76 12.82
C HIS A 201 -12.05 -3.11 13.18
N HIS A 202 -12.91 -2.11 13.34
CA HIS A 202 -14.32 -2.26 13.68
C HIS A 202 -15.21 -2.60 12.47
N GLY A 203 -14.61 -2.87 11.30
CA GLY A 203 -15.29 -3.35 10.12
C GLY A 203 -15.94 -2.28 9.24
N GLN A 204 -15.99 -1.03 9.70
CA GLN A 204 -16.43 0.14 8.95
C GLN A 204 -15.34 0.60 7.96
N GLN A 205 -15.70 1.36 6.94
CA GLN A 205 -14.78 2.08 6.06
C GLN A 205 -14.61 3.52 6.56
N ILE A 206 -13.47 4.13 6.25
CA ILE A 206 -13.31 5.59 6.34
C ILE A 206 -14.28 6.24 5.35
N CYS A 207 -15.13 7.14 5.82
CA CYS A 207 -16.05 7.93 5.00
C CYS A 207 -15.74 9.42 5.19
N GLN A 208 -15.54 10.15 4.09
CA GLN A 208 -15.37 11.61 4.14
C GLN A 208 -16.70 12.29 3.82
N GLN A 209 -17.23 13.01 4.80
CA GLN A 209 -18.46 13.79 4.69
C GLN A 209 -18.24 15.05 3.82
N PRO A 210 -19.33 15.68 3.32
CA PRO A 210 -19.23 16.89 2.49
C PRO A 210 -18.43 18.04 3.10
N GLN A 211 -18.49 18.22 4.42
CA GLN A 211 -17.74 19.25 5.15
C GLN A 211 -16.31 18.82 5.51
N GLY A 212 -15.83 17.70 4.98
CA GLY A 212 -14.50 17.17 5.23
C GLY A 212 -14.40 16.30 6.49
N HIS A 213 -15.41 16.23 7.36
CA HIS A 213 -15.35 15.37 8.55
C HIS A 213 -15.20 13.88 8.17
N LEU A 214 -14.40 13.14 8.94
CA LEU A 214 -14.21 11.70 8.74
C LEU A 214 -15.06 10.92 9.75
N LEU A 215 -15.81 9.92 9.27
CA LEU A 215 -16.64 9.04 10.08
C LEU A 215 -16.56 7.59 9.58
N GLY A 216 -16.88 6.64 10.45
CA GLY A 216 -16.96 5.23 10.11
C GLY A 216 -18.30 4.91 9.45
N SER A 217 -18.26 4.27 8.28
CA SER A 217 -19.45 3.88 7.51
C SER A 217 -19.43 2.39 7.19
N PRO A 218 -20.54 1.65 7.28
CA PRO A 218 -20.60 0.25 6.84
C PRO A 218 -20.61 0.11 5.30
N ASN A 219 -20.84 1.21 4.58
CA ASN A 219 -20.98 1.22 3.13
C ASN A 219 -19.62 1.26 2.43
N MET A 220 -19.63 1.09 1.10
CA MET A 220 -18.44 1.24 0.26
C MET A 220 -18.85 1.91 -1.04
N ASP A 221 -19.49 3.07 -0.89
CA ASP A 221 -19.99 3.88 -1.99
C ASP A 221 -19.01 5.02 -2.25
N ALA A 222 -19.47 6.05 -2.98
CA ALA A 222 -18.59 7.11 -3.44
C ALA A 222 -17.79 7.81 -2.31
N TRP A 223 -18.36 7.95 -1.13
CA TRP A 223 -17.79 8.73 -0.01
C TRP A 223 -16.71 7.98 0.77
N GLU A 224 -16.70 6.65 0.68
CA GLU A 224 -15.68 5.78 1.26
C GLU A 224 -14.52 5.49 0.30
N LEU A 225 -14.61 5.96 -0.94
CA LEU A 225 -13.63 5.71 -1.99
C LEU A 225 -12.70 6.91 -2.18
N PHE A 226 -11.43 6.70 -1.85
CA PHE A 226 -10.38 7.70 -1.96
C PHE A 226 -9.55 7.52 -3.23
N SER A 227 -9.28 8.62 -3.90
CA SER A 227 -8.20 8.70 -4.88
C SER A 227 -6.87 8.89 -4.12
N VAL A 228 -5.89 8.03 -4.42
CA VAL A 228 -4.56 8.06 -3.79
C VAL A 228 -3.54 8.58 -4.77
N SER A 229 -2.76 9.58 -4.37
CA SER A 229 -1.64 10.14 -5.15
C SER A 229 -0.43 10.34 -4.25
N HIS A 230 0.76 10.52 -4.83
CA HIS A 230 2.01 10.76 -4.10
C HIS A 230 2.76 11.98 -4.67
#